data_AF-A0A933ZTF6-F1
#
_entry.id   AF-A0A933ZTF6-F1
#
_cell.length_a   1.000
_cell.length_b   1.000
_cell.length_c   1.000
_cell.angle_alpha   90.00
_cell.angle_beta   90.00
_cell.angle_gamma   90.00
#
_symmetry.space_group_name_H-M   'P 1'
#
loop_
_entity.id
_entity.type
_entity.pdbx_description
1 polymer ?
#
loop_
_entity_poly.entity_id
_entity_poly.type
_entity_poly.pdbx_seq_one_letter_code
_entity_poly.pdbx_strand_id
1 'polypeptide(L)'
;NELCSDNVDNDNNGHSDCDDFSCCRYGQPASGITVCTSGTCGGGARDGGTSSGRDAGTKPVLTEVEATIVQIRTQTSDYSDVTSFPAVPKKIVTIKDVIVVGSYKHSAGDVDLYIQEAAGGAHSGINVNYTPAAGGTPAAVGKKVTVKGCVKTSYGVMLIQWCGDADNTQATVTETGTGTVPTPDAFPASELGAEATTHDDHIGQPIRVQDELTVDSATADECKGSNGSFFCLKLKDASNHTVYLKTDFVHKCSAAQLAGPFTDLVGAWDFYQTSSKALLRQVAPLSCDAL
;
A
#
# COMPACT_ATOMS: atom_id res chain seq x y z
N ASN A 1 -2.20 -22.19 -32.64
CA ASN A 1 -1.02 -22.99 -32.99
C ASN A 1 -0.05 -22.08 -33.68
N GLU A 2 0.90 -21.55 -32.93
CA GLU A 2 2.14 -21.06 -33.54
C GLU A 2 2.97 -22.26 -34.01
N LEU A 3 3.86 -22.04 -34.99
CA LEU A 3 4.87 -23.00 -35.39
C LEU A 3 6.10 -22.72 -34.54
N CYS A 4 6.52 -23.69 -33.72
CA CYS A 4 7.64 -23.55 -32.78
C CYS A 4 8.92 -24.26 -33.27
N SER A 5 9.11 -24.29 -34.59
CA SER A 5 10.23 -24.99 -35.22
C SER A 5 10.56 -24.47 -36.62
N ASP A 6 10.07 -23.29 -36.99
CA ASP A 6 10.22 -22.73 -38.34
C ASP A 6 11.20 -21.54 -38.40
N ASN A 7 11.79 -21.17 -37.27
CA ASN A 7 12.63 -19.97 -37.06
C ASN A 7 11.91 -18.66 -37.41
N VAL A 8 10.59 -18.62 -37.31
CA VAL A 8 9.77 -17.43 -37.55
C VAL A 8 9.13 -16.98 -36.24
N ASP A 9 9.22 -15.67 -35.98
CA ASP A 9 8.43 -15.01 -34.94
C ASP A 9 6.99 -14.86 -35.45
N ASN A 10 6.15 -15.84 -35.12
CA ASN A 10 4.81 -15.99 -35.67
C ASN A 10 3.79 -14.98 -35.07
N ASP A 11 4.16 -14.25 -34.01
CA ASP A 11 3.33 -13.23 -33.37
C ASP A 11 3.96 -11.82 -33.36
N ASN A 12 5.16 -11.67 -33.90
CA ASN A 12 5.97 -10.44 -33.97
C ASN A 12 6.29 -9.84 -32.59
N ASN A 13 6.51 -10.67 -31.56
CA ASN A 13 6.87 -10.20 -30.22
C ASN A 13 8.40 -10.00 -30.01
N GLY A 14 9.21 -10.30 -31.03
CA GLY A 14 10.67 -10.23 -31.00
C GLY A 14 11.37 -11.54 -30.62
N HIS A 15 10.62 -12.62 -30.46
CA HIS A 15 11.11 -13.94 -30.07
C HIS A 15 10.62 -15.01 -31.04
N SER A 16 11.50 -15.92 -31.45
CA SER A 16 11.17 -17.03 -32.37
C SER A 16 11.43 -18.38 -31.71
N ASP A 17 10.55 -19.36 -31.95
CA ASP A 17 10.69 -20.76 -31.50
C ASP A 17 11.05 -20.92 -30.01
N CYS A 18 12.23 -21.47 -29.69
CA CYS A 18 12.65 -21.79 -28.32
C CYS A 18 12.92 -20.56 -27.45
N ASP A 19 13.03 -19.38 -28.07
CA ASP A 19 13.16 -18.10 -27.37
C ASP A 19 11.78 -17.44 -27.12
N ASP A 20 10.70 -17.96 -27.74
CA ASP A 20 9.33 -17.48 -27.54
C ASP A 20 8.66 -18.17 -26.33
N PHE A 21 8.11 -17.38 -25.43
CA PHE A 21 7.40 -17.86 -24.24
C PHE A 21 6.14 -18.67 -24.58
N SER A 22 5.52 -18.39 -25.72
CA SER A 22 4.33 -19.11 -26.19
C SER A 22 4.68 -20.57 -26.49
N CYS A 23 5.86 -20.79 -27.10
CA CYS A 23 6.41 -22.12 -27.40
C CYS A 23 6.97 -22.86 -26.18
N CYS A 24 7.17 -22.14 -25.07
CA CYS A 24 7.94 -22.61 -23.93
C CYS A 24 7.22 -22.35 -22.61
N ARG A 25 6.16 -23.13 -22.39
CA ARG A 25 5.35 -23.05 -21.17
C ARG A 25 6.15 -23.61 -19.98
N TYR A 26 6.44 -22.75 -19.01
CA TYR A 26 7.16 -23.11 -17.77
C TYR A 26 8.59 -23.64 -18.00
N GLY A 27 9.31 -23.12 -19.01
CA GLY A 27 10.71 -23.46 -19.24
C GLY A 27 10.93 -24.87 -19.81
N GLN A 28 9.86 -25.52 -20.25
CA GLN A 28 9.89 -26.79 -20.96
C GLN A 28 9.28 -26.59 -22.35
N PRO A 29 9.85 -27.21 -23.39
CA PRO A 29 9.24 -27.19 -24.71
C PRO A 29 7.85 -27.82 -24.65
N ALA A 30 6.87 -27.22 -25.31
CA ALA A 30 5.59 -27.88 -25.53
C ALA A 30 5.82 -29.25 -26.17
N SER A 31 5.07 -30.27 -25.73
CA SER A 31 5.26 -31.64 -26.20
C SER A 31 5.17 -31.72 -27.73
N GLY A 32 6.26 -32.17 -28.38
CA GLY A 32 6.37 -32.27 -29.84
C GLY A 32 7.37 -31.32 -30.48
N ILE A 33 7.90 -30.33 -29.75
CA ILE A 33 8.96 -29.44 -30.24
C ILE A 33 10.31 -30.17 -30.11
N THR A 34 10.85 -30.64 -31.23
CA THR A 34 12.14 -31.37 -31.29
C THR A 34 13.35 -30.47 -31.51
N VAL A 35 13.14 -29.18 -31.82
CA VAL A 35 14.21 -28.23 -32.16
C VAL A 35 14.93 -27.70 -30.91
N CYS A 36 14.28 -27.68 -29.74
CA CYS A 36 14.90 -27.26 -28.48
C CYS A 36 15.71 -28.42 -27.86
N THR A 37 16.96 -28.59 -28.30
CA THR A 37 17.81 -29.76 -28.03
C THR A 37 18.41 -29.84 -26.62
N SER A 38 18.16 -28.87 -25.74
CA SER A 38 18.74 -28.82 -24.38
C SER A 38 17.73 -28.95 -23.23
N GLY A 39 16.46 -29.29 -23.51
CA GLY A 39 15.45 -29.52 -22.45
C GLY A 39 15.15 -28.29 -21.58
N THR A 40 15.65 -27.12 -21.98
CA THR A 40 15.45 -25.84 -21.33
C THR A 40 15.24 -24.82 -22.43
N CYS A 41 14.01 -24.32 -22.50
CA CYS A 41 13.72 -23.12 -23.26
C CYS A 41 14.23 -21.91 -22.50
N GLY A 42 14.77 -20.93 -23.22
CA GLY A 42 15.26 -19.68 -22.64
C GLY A 42 16.76 -19.69 -22.42
N GLY A 43 17.47 -19.06 -23.36
CA GLY A 43 18.88 -18.76 -23.17
C GLY A 43 19.60 -18.37 -24.43
N GLY A 44 19.08 -17.40 -25.19
CA GLY A 44 19.87 -16.66 -26.17
C GLY A 44 21.25 -16.36 -25.59
N ALA A 45 22.28 -16.83 -26.31
CA ALA A 45 23.68 -16.70 -25.96
C ALA A 45 24.02 -15.23 -25.69
N ARG A 46 24.25 -14.87 -24.43
CA ARG A 46 25.05 -13.70 -24.11
C ARG A 46 26.51 -14.08 -24.36
N ASP A 47 27.18 -13.31 -25.20
CA ASP A 47 28.61 -13.40 -25.48
C ASP A 47 29.45 -13.69 -24.23
N GLY A 48 30.18 -14.81 -24.26
CA GLY A 48 31.63 -14.89 -23.98
C GLY A 48 32.21 -14.39 -22.65
N GLY A 49 31.43 -14.02 -21.65
CA GLY A 49 31.92 -13.68 -20.32
C GLY A 49 32.21 -14.93 -19.50
N THR A 50 33.49 -15.21 -19.25
CA THR A 50 33.98 -16.27 -18.36
C THR A 50 33.10 -16.41 -17.12
N SER A 51 32.81 -17.67 -16.77
CA SER A 51 32.28 -18.09 -15.48
C SER A 51 33.04 -17.44 -14.31
N SER A 52 32.58 -16.27 -13.86
CA SER A 52 32.60 -15.97 -12.45
C SER A 52 31.53 -16.83 -11.78
N GLY A 53 31.69 -17.09 -10.49
CA GLY A 53 30.75 -17.87 -9.72
C GLY A 53 29.34 -17.28 -9.79
N ARG A 54 28.48 -17.75 -8.90
CA ARG A 54 27.56 -16.78 -8.29
C ARG A 54 28.45 -15.70 -7.70
N ASP A 55 28.77 -14.66 -8.46
CA ASP A 55 29.23 -13.42 -7.88
C ASP A 55 28.20 -13.12 -6.82
N ALA A 56 28.69 -12.92 -5.60
CA ALA A 56 28.00 -12.14 -4.59
C ALA A 56 27.82 -10.74 -5.18
N GLY A 57 26.95 -10.66 -6.21
CA GLY A 57 26.71 -9.52 -7.06
C GLY A 57 26.49 -8.39 -6.10
N THR A 58 27.38 -7.40 -6.22
CA THR A 58 27.55 -6.29 -5.31
C THR A 58 26.17 -5.89 -4.81
N LYS A 59 25.90 -6.22 -3.54
CA LYS A 59 24.57 -6.04 -2.94
C LYS A 59 24.10 -4.64 -3.34
N PRO A 60 22.86 -4.45 -3.83
CA PRO A 60 22.39 -3.12 -4.16
C PRO A 60 22.59 -2.25 -2.92
N VAL A 61 23.54 -1.31 -3.01
CA VAL A 61 23.88 -0.44 -1.90
C VAL A 61 22.70 0.50 -1.75
N LEU A 62 21.89 0.27 -0.72
CA LEU A 62 20.81 1.18 -0.37
C LEU A 62 21.45 2.54 -0.09
N THR A 63 21.17 3.50 -0.96
CA THR A 63 21.65 4.86 -0.79
C THR A 63 20.58 5.60 0.00
N GLU A 64 20.98 6.21 1.12
CA GLU A 64 20.11 7.14 1.82
C GLU A 64 19.98 8.38 0.94
N VAL A 65 18.76 8.71 0.55
CA VAL A 65 18.51 9.87 -0.31
C VAL A 65 17.67 10.84 0.49
N GLU A 66 18.12 12.09 0.56
CA GLU A 66 17.28 13.24 0.92
C GLU A 66 16.33 13.57 -0.25
N ALA A 67 15.63 12.56 -0.78
CA ALA A 67 14.63 12.79 -1.80
C ALA A 67 13.39 13.36 -1.09
N THR A 68 13.02 14.59 -1.43
CA THR A 68 11.75 15.16 -0.95
C THR A 68 10.61 14.32 -1.49
N ILE A 69 9.69 13.92 -0.62
CA ILE A 69 8.55 13.07 -0.95
C ILE A 69 7.65 13.67 -2.05
N VAL A 70 7.67 14.99 -2.22
CA VAL A 70 7.04 15.70 -3.36
C VAL A 70 7.46 15.11 -4.70
N GLN A 71 8.75 14.81 -4.90
CA GLN A 71 9.25 14.26 -6.16
C GLN A 71 8.68 12.86 -6.45
N ILE A 72 8.45 12.07 -5.39
CA ILE A 72 7.85 10.74 -5.51
C ILE A 72 6.38 10.90 -5.90
N ARG A 73 5.64 11.78 -5.23
CA ARG A 73 4.21 12.01 -5.49
C ARG A 73 3.95 12.53 -6.92
N THR A 74 4.82 13.42 -7.43
CA THR A 74 4.73 13.93 -8.81
C THR A 74 5.08 12.89 -9.88
N GLN A 75 5.83 11.83 -9.53
CA GLN A 75 6.14 10.74 -10.45
C GLN A 75 5.05 9.66 -10.48
N THR A 76 4.09 9.71 -9.56
CA THR A 76 3.03 8.70 -9.38
C THR A 76 1.63 9.25 -9.64
N SER A 77 1.49 10.44 -10.23
CA SER A 77 0.18 11.08 -10.46
C SER A 77 -0.68 10.37 -11.50
N ASP A 78 -0.10 9.50 -12.33
CA ASP A 78 -0.85 8.64 -13.24
C ASP A 78 -1.16 7.31 -12.56
N TYR A 79 -2.45 7.07 -12.30
CA TYR A 79 -3.03 5.85 -11.70
C TYR A 79 -2.91 4.62 -12.63
N SER A 80 -1.88 4.55 -13.47
CA SER A 80 -1.57 3.38 -14.28
C SER A 80 -0.96 2.32 -13.38
N ASP A 81 -1.63 1.17 -13.29
CA ASP A 81 -1.18 -0.11 -12.73
C ASP A 81 0.23 -0.07 -12.11
N VAL A 82 0.28 0.07 -10.78
CA VAL A 82 1.52 0.29 -10.01
C VAL A 82 2.52 -0.87 -10.14
N THR A 83 2.08 -2.01 -10.69
CA THR A 83 2.93 -3.14 -11.03
C THR A 83 3.88 -2.88 -12.21
N SER A 84 3.60 -1.83 -13.00
CA SER A 84 4.36 -1.47 -14.20
C SER A 84 5.37 -0.33 -14.00
N PHE A 85 5.45 0.28 -12.81
CA PHE A 85 6.45 1.31 -12.57
C PHE A 85 7.86 0.69 -12.65
N PRO A 86 8.79 1.29 -13.42
CA PRO A 86 10.18 0.90 -13.36
C PRO A 86 10.60 1.00 -11.90
N ALA A 87 11.15 -0.09 -11.36
CA ALA A 87 11.50 -0.23 -9.96
C ALA A 87 12.20 1.05 -9.48
N VAL A 88 11.48 1.89 -8.74
CA VAL A 88 12.08 3.04 -8.06
C VAL A 88 13.21 2.42 -7.25
N PRO A 89 14.47 2.89 -7.42
CA PRO A 89 15.58 2.35 -6.66
C PRO A 89 15.15 2.32 -5.20
N LYS A 90 15.29 1.17 -4.53
CA LYS A 90 14.91 1.03 -3.12
C LYS A 90 15.70 2.08 -2.33
N LYS A 91 15.05 3.19 -2.02
CA LYS A 91 15.64 4.32 -1.31
C LYS A 91 15.21 4.22 0.14
N ILE A 92 16.19 4.15 1.02
CA ILE A 92 15.94 4.39 2.44
C ILE A 92 15.76 5.89 2.60
N VAL A 93 14.66 6.28 3.24
CA VAL A 93 14.41 7.66 3.66
C VAL A 93 14.44 7.76 5.17
N THR A 94 14.87 8.91 5.67
CA THR A 94 14.73 9.30 7.07
C THR A 94 13.88 10.58 7.12
N ILE A 95 12.71 10.51 7.75
CA ILE A 95 11.80 11.64 7.92
C ILE A 95 11.81 12.00 9.40
N LYS A 96 12.07 13.27 9.72
CA LYS A 96 12.16 13.77 11.10
C LYS A 96 10.98 14.68 11.43
N ASP A 97 10.69 14.80 12.72
CA ASP A 97 9.77 15.79 13.28
C ASP A 97 8.33 15.76 12.73
N VAL A 98 7.89 14.60 12.25
CA VAL A 98 6.50 14.32 11.88
C VAL A 98 5.69 13.87 13.08
N ILE A 99 4.39 14.11 13.04
CA ILE A 99 3.44 13.81 14.11
C ILE A 99 2.64 12.58 13.71
N VAL A 100 2.49 11.64 14.63
CA VAL A 100 1.56 10.53 14.47
C VAL A 100 0.14 11.09 14.56
N VAL A 101 -0.59 11.06 13.43
CA VAL A 101 -1.99 11.49 13.34
C VAL A 101 -2.94 10.30 13.38
N GLY A 102 -2.44 9.10 13.14
CA GLY A 102 -3.17 7.86 13.38
C GLY A 102 -2.25 6.69 13.63
N SER A 103 -2.74 5.69 14.35
CA SER A 103 -1.98 4.49 14.69
C SER A 103 -2.90 3.30 14.66
N TYR A 104 -2.44 2.23 14.02
CA TYR A 104 -3.21 1.04 13.78
C TYR A 104 -2.34 -0.20 14.03
N LYS A 105 -2.80 -1.16 14.84
CA LYS A 105 -2.07 -2.39 15.15
C LYS A 105 -2.75 -3.62 14.55
N HIS A 106 -2.02 -4.33 13.69
CA HIS A 106 -2.40 -5.60 13.08
C HIS A 106 -2.40 -6.74 14.10
N SER A 107 -3.20 -7.78 13.82
CA SER A 107 -3.24 -9.00 14.63
C SER A 107 -1.90 -9.74 14.66
N ALA A 108 -1.09 -9.61 13.61
CA ALA A 108 0.25 -10.17 13.51
C ALA A 108 1.31 -9.43 14.36
N GLY A 109 0.95 -8.27 14.93
CA GLY A 109 1.85 -7.44 15.74
C GLY A 109 2.44 -6.24 15.00
N ASP A 110 2.37 -6.23 13.66
CA ASP A 110 2.73 -5.08 12.83
C ASP A 110 1.82 -3.87 13.11
N VAL A 111 2.30 -2.69 12.76
CA VAL A 111 1.63 -1.43 13.02
C VAL A 111 1.68 -0.56 11.77
N ASP A 112 0.54 0.03 11.40
CA ASP A 112 0.48 1.15 10.48
C ASP A 112 0.38 2.46 11.26
N LEU A 113 1.27 3.41 11.03
CA LEU A 113 1.12 4.79 11.50
C LEU A 113 0.79 5.71 10.34
N TYR A 114 -0.13 6.63 10.55
CA TYR A 114 -0.31 7.77 9.69
C TYR A 114 0.47 8.93 10.29
N ILE A 115 1.38 9.51 9.51
CA ILE A 115 2.25 10.60 9.94
C ILE A 115 2.00 11.86 9.11
N GLN A 116 2.18 13.01 9.76
CA GLN A 116 2.04 14.31 9.12
C GLN A 116 2.87 15.40 9.78
N GLU A 117 3.30 16.37 8.97
CA GLU A 117 3.95 17.59 9.47
C GLU A 117 2.93 18.51 10.15
N ALA A 118 3.35 19.22 11.19
CA ALA A 118 2.44 20.06 12.00
C ALA A 118 1.64 21.10 11.18
N ALA A 119 2.23 21.62 10.11
CA ALA A 119 1.61 22.61 9.23
C ALA A 119 1.01 21.99 7.95
N GLY A 120 0.93 20.66 7.86
CA GLY A 120 0.87 19.98 6.57
C GLY A 120 2.19 20.14 5.79
N GLY A 121 2.29 19.48 4.65
CA GLY A 121 3.50 19.53 3.82
C GLY A 121 3.82 18.21 3.12
N ALA A 122 5.05 18.14 2.59
CA ALA A 122 5.53 17.03 1.78
C ALA A 122 5.52 15.68 2.51
N HIS A 123 5.66 15.70 3.83
CA HIS A 123 5.68 14.47 4.65
C HIS A 123 4.35 14.21 5.35
N SER A 124 3.25 14.72 4.78
CA SER A 124 1.89 14.54 5.28
C SER A 124 1.16 13.46 4.52
N GLY A 125 0.34 12.69 5.21
CA GLY A 125 -0.44 11.61 4.60
C GLY A 125 0.39 10.38 4.24
N ILE A 126 1.45 10.10 4.99
CA ILE A 126 2.27 8.92 4.78
C ILE A 126 1.82 7.83 5.74
N ASN A 127 1.61 6.64 5.19
CA ASN A 127 1.45 5.43 5.97
C ASN A 127 2.83 4.82 6.28
N VAL A 128 3.05 4.36 7.51
CA VAL A 128 4.29 3.74 7.97
C VAL A 128 3.95 2.37 8.52
N ASN A 129 4.25 1.32 7.77
CA ASN A 129 4.11 -0.05 8.21
C ASN A 129 5.42 -0.53 8.86
N TYR A 130 5.36 -0.87 10.14
CA TYR A 130 6.53 -1.34 10.88
C TYR A 130 6.15 -2.34 11.98
N THR A 131 7.08 -3.21 12.34
CA THR A 131 6.97 -4.07 13.52
C THR A 131 7.71 -3.41 14.69
N PRO A 132 7.04 -2.99 15.77
CA PRO A 132 7.73 -2.53 16.97
C PRO A 132 8.68 -3.60 17.51
N ALA A 133 9.78 -3.18 18.14
CA ALA A 133 10.66 -4.11 18.85
C ALA A 133 9.86 -4.96 19.85
N ALA A 134 10.31 -6.17 20.17
CA ALA A 134 9.60 -7.05 21.09
C ALA A 134 9.28 -6.36 22.43
N GLY A 135 7.99 -6.27 22.78
CA GLY A 135 7.50 -5.56 23.97
C GLY A 135 7.37 -4.03 23.81
N GLY A 136 7.77 -3.48 22.67
CA GLY A 136 7.61 -2.07 22.33
C GLY A 136 6.15 -1.71 22.07
N THR A 137 5.75 -0.56 22.57
CA THR A 137 4.44 0.03 22.26
C THR A 137 4.54 0.85 20.97
N PRO A 138 3.51 0.81 20.10
CA PRO A 138 3.40 1.73 18.98
C PRO A 138 3.46 3.18 19.45
N ALA A 139 4.00 4.08 18.62
CA ALA A 139 3.95 5.50 18.91
C ALA A 139 2.48 5.97 18.97
N ALA A 140 2.13 6.71 20.01
CA ALA A 140 0.76 7.20 20.21
C ALA A 140 0.45 8.41 19.32
N VAL A 141 -0.84 8.62 19.02
CA VAL A 141 -1.32 9.83 18.32
C VAL A 141 -0.89 11.09 19.09
N GLY A 142 -0.43 12.11 18.35
CA GLY A 142 0.13 13.34 18.92
C GLY A 142 1.61 13.24 19.34
N LYS A 143 2.27 12.10 19.17
CA LYS A 143 3.73 12.01 19.34
C LYS A 143 4.46 12.51 18.11
N LYS A 144 5.56 13.24 18.33
CA LYS A 144 6.55 13.50 17.28
C LYS A 144 7.46 12.31 17.15
N VAL A 145 7.75 11.90 15.91
CA VAL A 145 8.57 10.75 15.60
C VAL A 145 9.57 11.06 14.50
N THR A 146 10.68 10.33 14.51
CA THR A 146 11.55 10.14 13.35
C THR A 146 11.27 8.75 12.77
N VAL A 147 11.01 8.70 11.47
CA VAL A 147 10.73 7.47 10.73
C VAL A 147 11.88 7.19 9.78
N LYS A 148 12.37 5.96 9.75
CA LYS A 148 13.36 5.50 8.76
C LYS A 148 12.87 4.22 8.10
N GLY A 149 12.92 4.13 6.78
CA GLY A 149 12.50 2.91 6.07
C GLY A 149 12.54 3.08 4.56
N CYS A 150 12.03 2.10 3.82
CA CYS A 150 11.96 2.20 2.37
C CYS A 150 10.61 2.73 1.90
N VAL A 151 10.66 3.69 0.99
CA VAL A 151 9.45 4.22 0.37
C VAL A 151 8.93 3.24 -0.67
N LYS A 152 7.62 2.99 -0.62
CA LYS A 152 6.84 2.27 -1.60
C LYS A 152 5.60 3.11 -1.88
N THR A 153 5.12 3.09 -3.12
CA THR A 153 3.76 3.54 -3.42
C THR A 153 2.89 2.32 -3.63
N SER A 154 1.73 2.30 -2.99
CA SER A 154 0.75 1.24 -3.15
C SER A 154 -0.61 1.90 -3.24
N TYR A 155 -1.28 1.73 -4.38
CA TYR A 155 -2.62 2.27 -4.62
C TYR A 155 -2.74 3.79 -4.38
N GLY A 156 -1.75 4.56 -4.83
CA GLY A 156 -1.72 6.02 -4.62
C GLY A 156 -1.32 6.47 -3.21
N VAL A 157 -1.26 5.55 -2.24
CA VAL A 157 -0.75 5.84 -0.89
C VAL A 157 0.77 5.71 -0.88
N MET A 158 1.43 6.69 -0.26
CA MET A 158 2.85 6.58 0.07
C MET A 158 3.02 5.80 1.36
N LEU A 159 3.81 4.74 1.27
CA LEU A 159 4.07 3.80 2.34
C LEU A 159 5.56 3.81 2.67
N ILE A 160 5.89 3.85 3.95
CA ILE A 160 7.23 3.53 4.44
C ILE A 160 7.14 2.16 5.10
N GLN A 161 7.91 1.21 4.59
CA GLN A 161 7.87 -0.19 5.07
C GLN A 161 9.27 -0.82 5.02
N TRP A 162 9.33 -2.13 5.26
CA TRP A 162 10.55 -2.91 5.11
C TRP A 162 11.12 -2.82 3.69
N CYS A 163 12.44 -2.80 3.59
CA CYS A 163 13.17 -2.64 2.33
C CYS A 163 13.19 -3.92 1.48
N GLY A 164 12.92 -5.09 2.07
CA GLY A 164 13.02 -6.38 1.39
C GLY A 164 14.42 -6.58 0.77
N ASP A 165 15.44 -6.05 1.44
CA ASP A 165 16.84 -6.38 1.22
C ASP A 165 17.16 -7.71 1.90
N ALA A 166 18.39 -8.20 1.74
CA ALA A 166 18.80 -9.49 2.30
C ALA A 166 18.64 -9.57 3.82
N ASP A 167 18.68 -8.41 4.50
CA ASP A 167 18.60 -8.29 5.95
C ASP A 167 17.16 -7.98 6.43
N ASN A 168 16.20 -7.88 5.51
CA ASN A 168 14.83 -7.45 5.76
C ASN A 168 14.76 -6.20 6.65
N THR A 169 15.56 -5.19 6.33
CA THR A 169 15.64 -3.94 7.07
C THR A 169 14.24 -3.39 7.28
N GLN A 170 13.78 -3.44 8.53
CA GLN A 170 12.46 -2.98 8.94
C GLN A 170 12.43 -1.46 8.97
N ALA A 171 11.24 -0.90 8.74
CA ALA A 171 11.01 0.49 9.08
C ALA A 171 11.18 0.66 10.60
N THR A 172 11.76 1.78 11.02
CA THR A 172 11.91 2.14 12.43
C THR A 172 11.20 3.45 12.70
N VAL A 173 10.61 3.52 13.90
CA VAL A 173 9.93 4.70 14.41
C VAL A 173 10.52 5.02 15.77
N THR A 174 11.08 6.22 15.91
CA THR A 174 11.66 6.70 17.17
C THR A 174 10.90 7.92 17.65
N GLU A 175 10.29 7.86 18.83
CA GLU A 175 9.65 9.04 19.43
C GLU A 175 10.69 10.11 19.77
N THR A 176 10.46 11.34 19.31
CA THR A 176 11.33 12.50 19.53
C THR A 176 10.69 13.58 20.39
N GLY A 177 9.39 13.48 20.68
CA GLY A 177 8.69 14.42 21.56
C GLY A 177 7.17 14.37 21.40
N THR A 178 6.52 15.49 21.72
CA THR A 178 5.09 15.71 21.52
C THR A 178 4.84 16.71 20.41
N GLY A 179 3.72 16.55 19.71
CA GLY A 179 3.25 17.44 18.67
C GLY A 179 1.75 17.66 18.79
N THR A 180 1.27 18.73 18.16
CA THR A 180 -0.15 19.01 18.04
C THR A 180 -0.67 18.35 16.77
N VAL A 181 -1.60 17.41 16.90
CA VAL A 181 -2.28 16.81 15.75
C VAL A 181 -2.95 17.95 14.97
N PRO A 182 -2.72 18.07 13.65
CA PRO A 182 -3.41 19.04 12.82
C PRO A 182 -4.93 18.89 12.95
N THR A 183 -5.65 20.01 12.88
CA THR A 183 -7.11 19.97 12.83
C THR A 183 -7.54 19.14 11.61
N PRO A 184 -8.34 18.07 11.80
CA PRO A 184 -8.80 17.26 10.68
C PRO A 184 -9.63 18.09 9.71
N ASP A 185 -9.46 17.84 8.41
CA ASP A 185 -10.32 18.44 7.39
C ASP A 185 -11.73 17.86 7.50
N ALA A 186 -12.73 18.72 7.50
CA ALA A 186 -14.10 18.34 7.77
C ALA A 186 -14.90 18.20 6.47
N PHE A 187 -15.44 17.01 6.21
CA PHE A 187 -16.19 16.69 5.01
C PHE A 187 -17.60 16.21 5.34
N PRO A 188 -18.61 16.59 4.53
CA PRO A 188 -19.91 15.95 4.59
C PRO A 188 -19.83 14.53 4.01
N ALA A 189 -20.67 13.61 4.49
CA ALA A 189 -20.78 12.23 4.01
C ALA A 189 -21.06 12.14 2.51
N SER A 190 -21.75 13.14 1.95
CA SER A 190 -21.99 13.27 0.51
C SER A 190 -20.71 13.36 -0.33
N GLU A 191 -19.63 13.88 0.25
CA GLU A 191 -18.32 14.02 -0.40
C GLU A 191 -17.43 12.79 -0.21
N LEU A 192 -17.77 11.91 0.75
CA LEU A 192 -16.96 10.73 1.07
C LEU A 192 -17.41 9.44 0.37
N GLY A 193 -18.35 9.55 -0.58
CA GLY A 193 -18.87 8.42 -1.34
C GLY A 193 -17.78 7.68 -2.15
N ALA A 194 -18.10 6.43 -2.55
CA ALA A 194 -17.16 5.41 -3.04
C ALA A 194 -16.29 5.78 -4.27
N GLU A 195 -16.44 6.93 -4.91
CA GLU A 195 -15.69 7.28 -6.14
C GLU A 195 -15.26 8.75 -6.24
N ALA A 196 -15.31 9.54 -5.16
CA ALA A 196 -14.90 10.94 -5.21
C ALA A 196 -13.37 11.11 -5.34
N THR A 197 -12.86 11.22 -6.58
CA THR A 197 -11.44 11.53 -6.89
C THR A 197 -11.02 12.92 -6.40
N THR A 198 -11.98 13.76 -6.04
CA THR A 198 -11.77 15.12 -5.53
C THR A 198 -11.00 15.18 -4.21
N HIS A 199 -10.81 14.05 -3.52
CA HIS A 199 -10.19 14.01 -2.19
C HIS A 199 -8.91 13.16 -2.13
N ASP A 200 -8.32 12.79 -3.27
CA ASP A 200 -7.08 11.99 -3.28
C ASP A 200 -5.89 12.75 -2.67
N ASP A 201 -5.93 14.09 -2.68
CA ASP A 201 -4.93 14.92 -2.00
C ASP A 201 -4.94 14.77 -0.47
N HIS A 202 -6.05 14.27 0.10
CA HIS A 202 -6.21 14.03 1.54
C HIS A 202 -5.83 12.62 1.98
N ILE A 203 -5.35 11.74 1.08
CA ILE A 203 -4.89 10.39 1.43
C ILE A 203 -3.84 10.44 2.55
N GLY A 204 -4.10 9.64 3.59
CA GLY A 204 -3.34 9.52 4.82
C GLY A 204 -3.49 10.70 5.80
N GLN A 205 -4.22 11.75 5.44
CA GLN A 205 -4.44 12.92 6.29
C GLN A 205 -5.62 12.68 7.25
N PRO A 206 -5.63 13.35 8.42
CA PRO A 206 -6.75 13.29 9.34
C PRO A 206 -7.95 14.01 8.72
N ILE A 207 -9.09 13.34 8.74
CA ILE A 207 -10.37 13.87 8.29
C ILE A 207 -11.44 13.68 9.36
N ARG A 208 -12.49 14.48 9.28
CA ARG A 208 -13.66 14.49 10.16
C ARG A 208 -14.92 14.40 9.32
N VAL A 209 -15.78 13.42 9.58
CA VAL A 209 -17.11 13.35 8.95
C VAL A 209 -18.08 14.21 9.74
N GLN A 210 -18.69 15.19 9.07
CA GLN A 210 -19.57 16.17 9.72
C GLN A 210 -20.96 15.62 10.06
N ASP A 211 -21.42 14.64 9.29
CA ASP A 211 -22.76 14.07 9.44
C ASP A 211 -22.82 13.01 10.53
N GLU A 212 -24.03 12.84 11.08
CA GLU A 212 -24.36 11.68 11.86
C GLU A 212 -24.48 10.46 10.93
N LEU A 213 -23.72 9.42 11.24
CA LEU A 213 -23.68 8.19 10.47
C LEU A 213 -24.31 7.05 11.26
N THR A 214 -25.12 6.24 10.60
CA THR A 214 -25.68 5.00 11.17
C THR A 214 -25.16 3.79 10.42
N VAL A 215 -25.08 2.65 11.09
CA VAL A 215 -24.69 1.40 10.44
C VAL A 215 -25.78 0.97 9.46
N ASP A 216 -25.44 0.95 8.18
CA ASP A 216 -26.27 0.37 7.13
C ASP A 216 -26.05 -1.14 7.04
N SER A 217 -24.79 -1.57 7.01
CA SER A 217 -24.45 -2.99 6.95
C SER A 217 -23.06 -3.27 7.54
N ALA A 218 -22.99 -4.28 8.40
CA ALA A 218 -21.74 -4.81 8.92
C ALA A 218 -21.11 -5.91 8.03
N THR A 219 -21.82 -6.33 7.00
CA THR A 219 -21.41 -7.42 6.11
C THR A 219 -21.68 -7.05 4.65
N ALA A 220 -21.42 -5.79 4.29
CA ALA A 220 -21.58 -5.33 2.92
C ALA A 220 -20.62 -6.11 2.00
N ASP A 221 -21.08 -6.56 0.83
CA ASP A 221 -20.23 -7.33 -0.10
C ASP A 221 -19.03 -6.50 -0.58
N GLU A 222 -19.19 -5.18 -0.67
CA GLU A 222 -18.11 -4.25 -0.94
C GLU A 222 -17.05 -4.28 0.17
N CYS A 223 -17.42 -4.58 1.42
CA CYS A 223 -16.46 -4.73 2.51
C CYS A 223 -15.73 -6.08 2.52
N LYS A 224 -16.09 -7.01 1.63
CA LYS A 224 -15.54 -8.36 1.62
C LYS A 224 -14.20 -8.41 0.91
N GLY A 225 -13.15 -8.74 1.66
CA GLY A 225 -11.82 -8.98 1.09
C GLY A 225 -11.70 -10.34 0.41
N SER A 226 -10.55 -10.58 -0.22
CA SER A 226 -10.29 -11.79 -1.02
C SER A 226 -10.31 -13.10 -0.22
N ASN A 227 -10.08 -13.04 1.08
CA ASN A 227 -10.18 -14.18 2.01
C ASN A 227 -11.60 -14.40 2.56
N GLY A 228 -12.57 -13.57 2.16
CA GLY A 228 -13.96 -13.63 2.60
C GLY A 228 -14.26 -12.91 3.91
N SER A 229 -13.27 -12.32 4.58
CA SER A 229 -13.49 -11.48 5.77
C SER A 229 -14.01 -10.09 5.39
N PHE A 230 -14.71 -9.42 6.32
CA PHE A 230 -15.36 -8.12 6.08
C PHE A 230 -14.59 -6.99 6.73
N PHE A 231 -13.84 -6.23 5.94
CA PHE A 231 -12.89 -5.23 6.45
C PHE A 231 -13.44 -3.84 6.66
N CYS A 232 -14.75 -3.63 6.50
CA CYS A 232 -15.41 -2.38 6.82
C CYS A 232 -16.87 -2.53 7.28
N LEU A 233 -17.39 -1.48 7.92
CA LEU A 233 -18.82 -1.19 8.04
C LEU A 233 -19.22 -0.23 6.93
N LYS A 234 -20.37 -0.49 6.33
CA LYS A 234 -21.08 0.46 5.48
C LYS A 234 -21.95 1.31 6.37
N LEU A 235 -21.71 2.61 6.35
CA LEU A 235 -22.43 3.61 7.11
C LEU A 235 -23.25 4.49 6.17
N LYS A 236 -24.35 5.06 6.68
CA LYS A 236 -25.16 6.04 5.96
C LYS A 236 -25.55 7.22 6.81
N ASP A 237 -25.60 8.39 6.19
CA ASP A 237 -26.25 9.56 6.77
C ASP A 237 -27.78 9.53 6.58
N ALA A 238 -28.48 10.54 7.09
CA ALA A 238 -29.93 10.69 6.94
C ALA A 238 -30.40 10.84 5.48
N SER A 239 -29.50 11.18 4.56
CA SER A 239 -29.77 11.36 3.12
C SER A 239 -29.37 10.12 2.29
N ASN A 240 -28.96 9.03 2.93
CA ASN A 240 -28.43 7.79 2.31
C ASN A 240 -27.08 7.94 1.60
N HIS A 241 -26.31 9.00 1.85
CA HIS A 241 -24.91 9.04 1.41
C HIS A 241 -24.12 7.97 2.16
N THR A 242 -23.28 7.23 1.44
CA THR A 242 -22.57 6.09 2.00
C THR A 242 -21.15 6.47 2.38
N VAL A 243 -20.74 6.12 3.60
CA VAL A 243 -19.36 6.20 4.09
C VAL A 243 -18.92 4.80 4.49
N TYR A 244 -17.67 4.44 4.21
CA TYR A 244 -17.12 3.16 4.63
C TYR A 244 -16.16 3.37 5.80
N LEU A 245 -16.41 2.68 6.91
CA LEU A 245 -15.54 2.69 8.08
C LEU A 245 -14.73 1.39 8.06
N LYS A 246 -13.39 1.45 8.00
CA LYS A 246 -12.55 0.24 8.11
C LYS A 246 -12.80 -0.41 9.47
N THR A 247 -12.99 -1.73 9.56
CA THR A 247 -13.34 -2.39 10.85
C THR A 247 -12.64 -3.69 11.17
N ASP A 248 -12.32 -4.57 10.22
CA ASP A 248 -11.67 -5.87 10.53
C ASP A 248 -10.15 -5.77 10.76
N PHE A 249 -9.79 -4.60 11.26
CA PHE A 249 -8.44 -4.21 11.53
C PHE A 249 -8.47 -3.35 12.78
N VAL A 250 -9.35 -2.37 12.80
CA VAL A 250 -9.66 -1.53 13.96
C VAL A 250 -9.88 -2.41 15.17
N HIS A 251 -9.23 -2.02 16.27
CA HIS A 251 -9.43 -2.46 17.65
C HIS A 251 -10.67 -3.32 17.84
N LYS A 252 -10.59 -4.39 18.63
CA LYS A 252 -11.72 -5.26 19.03
C LYS A 252 -12.84 -4.46 19.73
N CYS A 253 -13.50 -3.56 19.02
CA CYS A 253 -14.59 -2.75 19.50
C CYS A 253 -15.74 -3.72 19.69
N SER A 254 -16.39 -3.60 20.83
CA SER A 254 -17.55 -4.41 21.11
C SER A 254 -18.65 -4.12 20.07
N ALA A 255 -19.55 -5.08 19.85
CA ALA A 255 -20.72 -4.86 19.01
C ALA A 255 -21.54 -3.63 19.47
N ALA A 256 -21.47 -3.28 20.76
CA ALA A 256 -22.10 -2.07 21.29
C ALA A 256 -21.43 -0.78 20.79
N GLN A 257 -20.10 -0.74 20.70
CA GLN A 257 -19.36 0.40 20.15
C GLN A 257 -19.56 0.54 18.64
N LEU A 258 -19.81 -0.57 17.96
CA LEU A 258 -20.10 -0.55 16.52
C LEU A 258 -21.58 -0.32 16.21
N ALA A 259 -22.45 -0.08 17.20
CA ALA A 259 -23.89 0.06 16.94
C ALA A 259 -24.28 1.42 16.35
N GLY A 260 -23.44 2.46 16.51
CA GLY A 260 -23.77 3.84 16.19
C GLY A 260 -24.91 4.42 17.04
N PRO A 261 -25.46 5.59 16.71
CA PRO A 261 -25.00 6.48 15.64
C PRO A 261 -23.60 7.03 15.94
N PHE A 262 -22.81 7.25 14.89
CA PHE A 262 -21.50 7.90 14.97
C PHE A 262 -21.67 9.37 14.66
N THR A 263 -21.22 10.22 15.56
CA THR A 263 -21.14 11.67 15.33
C THR A 263 -19.70 12.09 15.48
N ASP A 264 -19.25 13.07 14.68
CA ASP A 264 -17.88 13.57 14.78
C ASP A 264 -16.82 12.47 14.55
N LEU A 265 -17.06 11.64 13.54
CA LEU A 265 -16.15 10.54 13.22
C LEU A 265 -14.82 11.11 12.69
N VAL A 266 -13.74 10.93 13.43
CA VAL A 266 -12.38 11.36 13.04
C VAL A 266 -11.50 10.15 12.75
N GLY A 267 -10.76 10.21 11.64
CA GLY A 267 -9.79 9.18 11.29
C GLY A 267 -8.85 9.60 10.17
N ALA A 268 -7.98 8.70 9.75
CA ALA A 268 -7.16 8.92 8.56
C ALA A 268 -7.93 8.50 7.31
N TRP A 269 -7.83 9.29 6.23
CA TRP A 269 -8.33 8.92 4.92
C TRP A 269 -7.46 7.82 4.33
N ASP A 270 -7.99 6.60 4.22
CA ASP A 270 -7.27 5.44 3.72
C ASP A 270 -7.93 4.88 2.45
N PHE A 271 -7.14 4.14 1.69
CA PHE A 271 -7.57 3.42 0.49
C PHE A 271 -7.73 1.93 0.79
N TYR A 272 -8.82 1.34 0.34
CA TYR A 272 -9.02 -0.11 0.37
C TYR A 272 -9.53 -0.62 -0.98
N GLN A 273 -8.81 -1.60 -1.55
CA GLN A 273 -9.27 -2.31 -2.74
C GLN A 273 -9.96 -3.60 -2.32
N THR A 274 -11.18 -3.77 -2.82
CA THR A 274 -12.00 -4.95 -2.60
C THR A 274 -11.81 -5.92 -3.77
N SER A 275 -12.21 -7.18 -3.59
CA SER A 275 -12.17 -8.18 -4.66
C SER A 275 -13.00 -7.81 -5.91
N SER A 276 -13.92 -6.84 -5.80
CA SER A 276 -14.84 -6.39 -6.85
C SER A 276 -14.46 -5.05 -7.50
N LYS A 277 -13.19 -4.60 -7.40
CA LYS A 277 -12.64 -3.36 -8.00
C LYS A 277 -13.11 -2.05 -7.37
N ALA A 278 -13.97 -2.05 -6.35
CA ALA A 278 -14.32 -0.81 -5.68
C ALA A 278 -13.12 -0.31 -4.87
N LEU A 279 -12.70 0.93 -5.16
CA LEU A 279 -11.73 1.67 -4.37
C LEU A 279 -12.52 2.33 -3.23
N LEU A 280 -12.55 1.69 -2.06
CA LEU A 280 -13.23 2.28 -0.92
C LEU A 280 -12.28 3.25 -0.24
N ARG A 281 -12.69 4.51 -0.17
CA ARG A 281 -12.07 5.50 0.71
C ARG A 281 -12.67 5.32 2.09
N GLN A 282 -11.83 5.11 3.09
CA GLN A 282 -12.26 4.71 4.42
C GLN A 282 -11.74 5.69 5.47
N VAL A 283 -12.58 5.94 6.47
CA VAL A 283 -12.10 6.58 7.70
C VAL A 283 -11.52 5.48 8.58
N ALA A 284 -10.22 5.53 8.86
CA ALA A 284 -9.58 4.64 9.83
C ALA A 284 -9.70 5.29 11.23
N PRO A 285 -10.66 4.86 12.08
CA PRO A 285 -10.86 5.45 13.39
C PRO A 285 -9.62 5.22 14.26
N LEU A 286 -9.23 6.26 14.99
CA LEU A 286 -7.97 6.30 15.73
C LEU A 286 -7.99 5.49 17.04
N SER A 287 -9.19 5.18 17.55
CA SER A 287 -9.44 4.30 18.71
C SER A 287 -10.91 3.87 18.74
N CYS A 288 -11.26 2.85 19.53
CA CYS A 288 -12.68 2.54 19.81
C CYS A 288 -13.36 3.62 20.68
N ASP A 289 -12.61 4.45 21.37
CA ASP A 289 -13.16 5.55 22.18
C ASP A 289 -13.56 6.75 21.29
N ALA A 290 -13.10 6.75 20.04
CA ALA A 290 -13.47 7.72 19.01
C ALA A 290 -14.70 7.28 18.18
N LEU A 291 -15.33 6.15 18.55
CA LEU A 291 -16.56 5.60 17.97
C LEU A 291 -17.70 5.68 18.99
#